data_AF-A0A3D5RJP6-F1
#
_entry.id   AF-A0A3D5RJP6-F1
#
_cell.length_a   1.000
_cell.length_b   1.000
_cell.length_c   1.000
_cell.angle_alpha   90.00
_cell.angle_beta   90.00
_cell.angle_gamma   90.00
#
_symmetry.space_group_name_H-M   'P 1'
#
loop_
_entity.id
_entity.type
_entity.pdbx_description
1 polymer ?
#
loop_
_entity_poly.entity_id
_entity_poly.type
_entity_poly.pdbx_seq_one_letter_code
_entity_poly.pdbx_strand_id
1 'polypeptide(L)'
;MNSLQKLVCFLTETTEMEKKAWQTSYIVLVIFALIPWIVLTIYFITLKYHVKYYVNNELVNVAKYKKNQAIEEYSYNNNNVWYKDEECSEQFTDVKMPPKNIKLYQNTVSEDTNSEEIQK
;
A
#
# COMPACT_ATOMS: atom_id res chain seq x y z
N MET A 1 -31.02 -49.47 37.51
CA MET A 1 -31.10 -48.16 36.83
C MET A 1 -32.45 -48.08 36.13
N ASN A 2 -33.31 -47.15 36.55
CA ASN A 2 -34.70 -47.08 36.05
C ASN A 2 -34.77 -46.45 34.66
N SER A 3 -35.84 -46.75 33.91
CA SER A 3 -36.05 -46.28 32.53
C SER A 3 -35.86 -44.76 32.36
N LEU A 4 -36.35 -43.97 33.32
CA LEU A 4 -36.18 -42.52 33.36
C LEU A 4 -34.72 -42.06 33.48
N GLN A 5 -33.90 -42.78 34.26
CA GLN A 5 -32.47 -42.44 34.40
C GLN A 5 -31.69 -42.70 33.11
N LYS A 6 -32.07 -43.71 32.33
CA LYS A 6 -31.47 -43.98 31.01
C LYS A 6 -31.79 -42.88 30.01
N LEU A 7 -33.04 -42.39 30.00
CA LEU A 7 -33.46 -41.30 29.12
C LEU A 7 -32.74 -39.98 29.46
N VAL A 8 -32.63 -39.64 30.74
CA VAL A 8 -31.88 -38.45 31.16
C VAL A 8 -30.42 -38.56 30.74
N CYS A 9 -29.78 -39.72 30.95
CA CYS A 9 -28.38 -39.91 30.56
C CYS A 9 -28.16 -39.75 29.03
N PHE A 10 -29.06 -40.34 28.22
CA PHE A 10 -29.01 -40.21 26.77
C PHE A 10 -29.21 -38.78 26.28
N LEU A 11 -30.18 -38.04 26.86
CA LEU A 11 -30.41 -36.64 26.51
C LEU A 11 -29.19 -35.78 26.82
N THR A 12 -28.58 -35.93 28.00
CA THR A 12 -27.38 -35.18 28.37
C THR A 12 -26.22 -35.47 27.40
N GLU A 13 -26.00 -36.73 27.06
CA GLU A 13 -24.97 -37.13 26.10
C GLU A 13 -25.20 -36.52 24.70
N THR A 14 -26.44 -36.51 24.20
CA THR A 14 -26.76 -35.87 22.92
C THR A 14 -26.54 -34.36 22.94
N THR A 15 -26.88 -33.66 24.02
CA THR A 15 -26.66 -32.20 24.15
C THR A 15 -25.19 -31.83 24.25
N GLU A 16 -24.36 -32.66 24.90
CA GLU A 16 -22.92 -32.44 24.96
C GLU A 16 -22.25 -32.68 23.61
N MET A 17 -22.69 -33.70 22.89
CA MET A 17 -22.24 -34.00 21.52
C MET A 17 -22.61 -32.86 20.55
N GLU A 18 -23.83 -32.33 20.64
CA GLU A 18 -24.29 -31.21 19.81
C GLU A 18 -23.52 -29.91 20.12
N LYS A 19 -23.34 -29.59 21.41
CA LYS A 19 -22.58 -28.40 21.84
C LYS A 19 -21.13 -28.45 21.36
N LYS A 20 -20.48 -29.61 21.44
CA LYS A 20 -19.12 -29.82 20.96
C LYS A 20 -19.02 -29.68 19.44
N ALA A 21 -19.97 -30.27 18.70
CA ALA A 21 -20.03 -30.17 17.25
C ALA A 21 -20.25 -28.72 16.76
N TRP A 22 -21.12 -27.97 17.45
CA TRP A 22 -21.37 -26.56 17.15
C TRP A 22 -20.15 -25.69 17.44
N GLN A 23 -19.47 -25.92 18.58
CA GLN A 23 -18.22 -25.22 18.91
C GLN A 23 -17.11 -25.50 17.90
N THR A 24 -16.91 -26.75 17.48
CA THR A 24 -15.90 -27.10 16.48
C THR A 24 -16.21 -26.46 15.13
N SER A 25 -17.47 -26.50 14.69
CA SER A 25 -17.90 -25.86 13.44
C SER A 25 -17.71 -24.35 13.46
N TYR A 26 -18.02 -23.70 14.59
CA TYR A 26 -17.81 -22.27 14.78
C TYR A 26 -16.32 -21.88 14.69
N ILE A 27 -15.43 -22.63 15.33
CA ILE A 27 -13.97 -22.37 15.26
C ILE A 27 -13.47 -22.45 13.82
N VAL A 28 -13.92 -23.46 13.06
CA VAL A 28 -13.55 -23.62 11.66
C VAL A 28 -14.04 -22.43 10.82
N LEU A 29 -15.29 -21.99 11.00
CA LEU A 29 -15.82 -20.81 10.30
C LEU A 29 -15.04 -19.53 10.63
N VAL A 30 -14.66 -19.34 11.89
CA VAL A 30 -13.84 -18.19 12.30
C VAL A 30 -12.48 -18.21 11.61
N ILE A 31 -11.82 -19.37 11.55
CA ILE A 31 -10.53 -19.51 10.84
C ILE A 31 -10.70 -19.17 9.34
N PHE A 32 -11.74 -19.70 8.70
CA PHE A 32 -12.04 -19.38 7.29
C PHE A 32 -12.35 -17.90 7.07
N ALA A 33 -13.00 -17.23 8.02
CA ALA A 33 -13.25 -15.80 7.96
C ALA A 33 -11.98 -14.96 8.19
N LEU A 34 -11.01 -15.45 8.97
CA LEU A 34 -9.75 -14.77 9.22
C LEU A 34 -8.77 -14.87 8.06
N ILE A 35 -8.76 -15.97 7.31
CA ILE A 35 -7.89 -16.16 6.13
C ILE A 35 -7.95 -14.97 5.14
N PRO A 36 -9.12 -14.53 4.63
CA PRO A 36 -9.18 -13.41 3.70
C PRO A 36 -8.72 -12.09 4.35
N TRP A 37 -8.96 -11.90 5.65
CA TRP A 37 -8.47 -10.73 6.37
C TRP A 37 -6.94 -10.71 6.44
N ILE A 38 -6.31 -11.86 6.70
CA ILE A 38 -4.86 -12.02 6.71
C ILE A 38 -4.26 -11.78 5.32
N VAL A 39 -4.90 -12.30 4.26
CA VAL A 39 -4.46 -12.04 2.89
C VAL A 39 -4.55 -10.55 2.56
N LEU A 40 -5.62 -9.88 2.99
CA LEU A 40 -5.83 -8.45 2.74
C LEU A 40 -4.82 -7.57 3.51
N THR A 41 -4.48 -7.93 4.74
CA THR A 41 -3.44 -7.22 5.51
C THR A 41 -2.06 -7.40 4.87
N ILE A 42 -1.69 -8.62 4.45
CA ILE A 42 -0.44 -8.88 3.73
C ILE A 42 -0.40 -8.05 2.44
N TYR A 43 -1.48 -8.06 1.66
CA TYR A 43 -1.58 -7.26 0.44
C TYR A 43 -1.29 -5.77 0.74
N PHE A 44 -1.93 -5.21 1.77
CA PHE A 44 -1.73 -3.81 2.16
C PHE A 44 -0.28 -3.50 2.59
N ILE A 45 0.41 -4.44 3.24
CA ILE A 45 1.81 -4.29 3.66
C ILE A 45 2.76 -4.37 2.46
N THR A 46 2.43 -5.18 1.45
CA THR A 46 3.26 -5.36 0.25
C THR A 46 3.09 -4.27 -0.81
N LEU A 47 2.14 -3.34 -0.64
CA LEU A 47 1.93 -2.21 -1.54
C LEU A 47 3.20 -1.36 -1.65
N LYS A 48 3.68 -1.24 -2.89
CA LYS A 48 4.76 -0.34 -3.27
C LYS A 48 4.17 0.81 -4.08
N TYR A 49 4.55 2.02 -3.72
CA TYR A 49 4.12 3.23 -4.40
C TYR A 49 5.23 3.74 -5.31
N HIS A 50 4.82 4.32 -6.43
CA HIS A 50 5.74 4.84 -7.44
C HIS A 50 5.92 6.34 -7.25
N VAL A 51 7.17 6.79 -7.26
CA VAL A 51 7.55 8.19 -7.42
C VAL A 51 8.15 8.32 -8.81
N LYS A 52 7.48 9.08 -9.68
CA LYS A 52 7.94 9.36 -11.03
C LYS A 52 8.55 10.76 -11.06
N TYR A 53 9.76 10.86 -11.60
CA TYR A 53 10.50 12.11 -11.70
C TYR A 53 10.47 12.57 -13.16
N TYR A 54 10.02 13.81 -13.36
CA TYR A 54 9.89 14.45 -14.65
C TYR A 54 10.79 15.68 -14.70
N VAL A 55 11.54 15.84 -15.79
CA VAL A 55 12.31 17.04 -16.07
C VAL A 55 11.84 17.63 -17.39
N ASN A 56 11.44 18.91 -17.41
CA ASN A 56 10.86 19.54 -18.60
C ASN A 56 9.72 18.70 -19.22
N ASN A 57 8.86 18.13 -18.37
CA ASN A 57 7.79 17.17 -18.70
C ASN A 57 8.21 15.82 -19.31
N GLU A 58 9.51 15.51 -19.40
CA GLU A 58 10.00 14.19 -19.81
C GLU A 58 10.28 13.29 -18.59
N LEU A 59 9.89 12.02 -18.67
CA LEU A 59 10.12 11.06 -17.58
C LEU A 59 11.60 10.66 -17.54
N VAL A 60 12.29 11.03 -16.46
CA VAL A 60 13.72 10.73 -16.28
C VAL A 60 13.94 9.51 -15.37
N ASN A 61 13.14 9.36 -14.31
CA ASN A 61 13.34 8.30 -13.33
C ASN A 61 12.02 7.81 -12.71
N VAL A 62 12.01 6.56 -12.24
CA VAL A 62 10.90 5.96 -11.50
C VAL A 62 11.44 5.17 -10.31
N ALA A 63 11.24 5.70 -9.11
CA ALA A 63 11.58 5.01 -7.86
C ALA A 63 10.35 4.34 -7.24
N LYS A 64 10.59 3.25 -6.49
CA LYS A 64 9.55 2.45 -5.83
C LYS A 64 9.80 2.43 -4.33
N TYR A 65 8.87 2.94 -3.55
CA TYR A 65 8.98 3.01 -2.10
C TYR A 65 7.85 2.26 -1.40
N LYS A 66 8.12 1.70 -0.22
CA LYS A 66 7.06 1.20 0.66
C LYS A 66 6.37 2.37 1.39
N LYS A 67 5.17 2.14 1.89
CA LYS A 67 4.47 3.11 2.75
C LYS A 67 5.37 3.55 3.92
N ASN A 68 5.41 4.85 4.20
CA ASN A 68 6.19 5.44 5.31
C ASN A 68 7.71 5.23 5.24
N GLN A 69 8.23 4.69 4.13
CA GLN A 69 9.67 4.61 3.90
C GLN A 69 10.21 6.03 3.68
N ALA A 70 11.42 6.32 4.17
CA ALA A 70 12.10 7.56 3.85
C ALA A 70 12.34 7.64 2.34
N ILE A 71 12.05 8.79 1.74
CA ILE A 71 12.31 9.03 0.33
C ILE A 71 13.79 9.34 0.18
N GLU A 72 14.48 8.57 -0.66
CA GLU A 72 15.87 8.83 -0.99
C GLU A 72 15.95 10.09 -1.86
N GLU A 73 16.85 11.00 -1.50
CA GLU A 73 17.05 12.24 -2.23
C GLU A 73 17.64 11.92 -3.61
N TYR A 74 16.88 12.20 -4.66
CA TYR A 74 17.32 12.02 -6.04
C TYR A 74 17.83 13.37 -6.57
N SER A 75 19.08 13.41 -7.01
CA SER A 75 19.68 14.59 -7.64
C SER A 75 19.65 14.44 -9.15
N TYR A 76 19.20 15.47 -9.86
CA TYR A 76 19.32 15.58 -11.31
C TYR A 76 20.11 16.84 -11.67
N ASN A 77 21.22 16.69 -12.40
CA ASN A 77 22.13 17.79 -12.75
C ASN A 77 22.53 18.68 -11.56
N ASN A 78 22.90 18.06 -10.42
CA ASN A 78 23.24 18.74 -9.15
C ASN A 78 22.10 19.56 -8.52
N ASN A 79 20.85 19.37 -8.97
CA ASN A 79 19.67 19.95 -8.36
C ASN A 79 18.84 18.85 -7.69
N ASN A 80 18.47 19.09 -6.44
CA ASN A 80 17.69 18.16 -5.61
C ASN A 80 16.28 18.69 -5.32
N VAL A 81 15.93 19.83 -5.92
CA VAL A 81 14.66 20.51 -5.69
C VAL A 81 13.62 19.95 -6.65
N TRP A 82 12.62 19.29 -6.08
CA TRP A 82 11.50 18.70 -6.81
C TRP A 82 10.19 19.38 -6.44
N TYR A 83 9.29 19.50 -7.40
CA TYR A 83 7.99 20.14 -7.26
C TYR A 83 6.85 19.15 -7.51
N LYS A 84 5.67 19.40 -6.94
CA LYS A 84 4.48 18.54 -7.10
C LYS A 84 3.75 18.77 -8.42
N ASP A 85 3.94 19.96 -9.01
CA ASP A 85 3.24 20.43 -10.20
C ASP A 85 4.22 20.74 -11.33
N GLU A 86 3.72 20.67 -12.57
CA GLU A 86 4.47 20.96 -13.80
C GLU A 86 4.96 22.42 -13.85
N GLU A 87 4.19 23.34 -13.27
CA GLU A 87 4.52 24.76 -13.16
C GLU A 87 5.61 25.05 -12.12
N CYS A 88 6.09 24.02 -11.40
CA CYS A 88 7.09 24.15 -10.34
C CYS A 88 6.71 25.17 -9.24
N SER A 89 5.42 25.25 -8.89
CA SER A 89 4.91 26.19 -7.89
C SER A 89 5.04 25.65 -6.46
N GLU A 90 4.64 24.39 -6.21
CA GLU A 90 4.71 23.78 -4.87
C GLU A 90 5.90 22.82 -4.74
N GLN A 91 6.86 23.17 -3.87
CA GLN A 91 8.00 22.31 -3.58
C GLN A 91 7.58 21.06 -2.80
N PHE A 92 8.18 19.94 -3.14
CA PHE A 92 8.06 18.69 -2.40
C PHE A 92 9.03 18.67 -1.21
N THR A 93 8.48 18.68 0.01
CA THR A 93 9.23 18.68 1.27
C THR A 93 8.96 17.44 2.12
N ASP A 94 8.17 16.48 1.61
CA ASP A 94 7.80 15.29 2.36
C ASP A 94 9.02 14.36 2.50
N VAL A 95 9.38 14.06 3.75
CA VAL A 95 10.52 13.17 4.08
C VAL A 95 10.15 11.69 3.92
N LYS A 96 8.87 11.36 4.05
CA LYS A 96 8.36 9.98 4.04
C LYS A 96 7.37 9.77 2.91
N MET A 97 7.38 8.58 2.33
CA MET A 97 6.49 8.21 1.23
C MET A 97 5.01 8.20 1.67
N PRO A 98 4.16 9.09 1.14
CA PRO A 98 2.72 9.02 1.36
C PRO A 98 2.11 7.77 0.72
N PRO A 99 0.91 7.32 1.17
CA PRO A 99 0.24 6.13 0.66
C PRO A 99 -0.44 6.38 -0.70
N LYS A 100 0.26 7.02 -1.64
CA LYS A 100 -0.21 7.30 -3.00
C LYS A 100 0.97 7.37 -3.96
N ASN A 101 0.72 7.12 -5.24
CA ASN A 101 1.71 7.40 -6.27
C ASN A 101 1.92 8.91 -6.41
N ILE A 102 3.16 9.32 -6.63
CA ILE A 102 3.55 10.73 -6.71
C ILE A 102 4.22 10.97 -8.05
N LYS A 103 3.97 12.15 -8.61
CA LYS A 103 4.75 12.70 -9.70
C LYS A 103 5.49 13.91 -9.16
N LEU A 104 6.76 13.99 -9.47
CA LEU A 104 7.64 15.07 -9.12
C LEU A 104 8.20 15.68 -10.39
N TYR A 105 8.28 17.00 -10.41
CA TYR A 105 8.64 17.78 -11.58
C TYR A 105 9.81 18.70 -11.24
N GLN A 106 10.63 18.97 -12.25
CA GLN A 106 11.69 19.94 -12.19
C GLN A 106 11.80 20.58 -13.57
N ASN A 107 11.90 21.90 -13.62
CA ASN A 107 12.26 22.60 -14.85
C ASN A 107 13.73 22.95 -14.77
N THR A 108 14.51 22.39 -15.69
CA THR A 108 15.83 22.93 -15.96
C THR A 108 15.63 23.99 -17.02
N VAL A 109 16.05 25.23 -16.73
CA VAL A 109 16.21 26.25 -17.77
C VAL A 109 17.27 25.70 -18.71
N SER A 110 16.84 25.05 -19.77
CA SER A 110 17.68 24.89 -20.95
C SER A 110 17.94 26.31 -21.42
N GLU A 111 19.21 26.72 -21.41
CA GLU A 111 19.73 27.88 -22.14
C GLU A 111 19.55 27.66 -23.66
N ASP A 112 18.33 27.37 -24.10
CA ASP A 112 17.97 27.16 -25.50
C ASP A 112 16.97 28.25 -25.90
N THR A 113 17.24 29.50 -25.54
CA THR A 113 16.60 30.66 -26.16
C THR A 113 17.52 31.87 -26.12
N ASN A 114 18.76 31.71 -26.58
CA ASN A 114 19.50 32.84 -27.13
C ASN A 114 20.52 32.39 -28.18
N SER A 115 20.02 32.14 -29.38
CA SER A 115 20.82 32.13 -30.61
C SER A 115 19.93 32.60 -31.76
N GLU A 116 19.33 33.78 -31.62
CA GLU A 116 19.13 34.63 -32.80
C GLU A 116 20.49 35.26 -33.12
N GLU A 117 21.25 34.67 -34.05
CA GLU A 117 22.20 35.45 -34.85
C GLU A 117 22.34 34.82 -36.25
N ILE A 118 21.51 35.33 -37.15
CA ILE A 118 21.84 35.72 -38.53
C ILE A 118 23.13 35.09 -39.07
N GLN A 119 23.02 34.09 -39.96
CA GLN A 119 23.84 33.98 -41.17
C GLN A 119 23.11 33.09 -42.21
N LYS A 120 22.49 33.70 -43.23
CA LYS A 120 23.09 33.81 -44.58
C LYS A 120 22.16 34.56 -45.55
#